data_AF-A0A2M8CH94-F1
#
_entry.id   AF-A0A2M8CH94-F1
#
_cell.length_a   1.000
_cell.length_b   1.000
_cell.length_c   1.000
_cell.angle_alpha   90.00
_cell.angle_beta   90.00
_cell.angle_gamma   90.00
#
_symmetry.space_group_name_H-M   'P 1'
#
loop_
_entity.id
_entity.type
_entity.pdbx_description
1 polymer ?
#
loop_
_entity_poly.entity_id
_entity_poly.type
_entity_poly.pdbx_seq_one_letter_code
_entity_poly.pdbx_strand_id
1 'polypeptide(L)'
;VLSEDQMKEAVKKYETFLIDHGAEIVHRENWGLRKLVYPIQKKSTGFYNLFEYLAPGDLIAKIEIQLKRDERVLRFLTVKLDKHAIAYNEKKRRNKAAEAVAEKEA
;
A
#
# COMPACT_ATOMS: atom_id res chain seq x y z
N VAL A 1 19.89 1.09 3.64
CA VAL A 1 18.61 1.08 2.89
C VAL A 1 18.14 -0.36 2.91
N LEU A 2 16.85 -0.64 3.11
CA LEU A 2 16.35 -2.01 3.14
C LEU A 2 16.64 -2.70 1.79
N SER A 3 16.95 -3.99 1.80
CA SER A 3 16.96 -4.77 0.57
C SER A 3 15.52 -4.99 0.08
N GLU A 4 15.36 -5.35 -1.20
CA GLU A 4 14.03 -5.68 -1.74
C GLU A 4 13.36 -6.85 -1.00
N ASP A 5 14.15 -7.83 -0.56
CA ASP A 5 13.63 -8.99 0.18
C ASP A 5 13.14 -8.59 1.58
N GLN A 6 13.89 -7.73 2.27
CA GLN A 6 13.46 -7.18 3.56
C GLN A 6 12.20 -6.32 3.43
N MET A 7 12.06 -5.61 2.30
CA MET A 7 10.85 -4.85 1.99
C MET A 7 9.65 -5.78 1.77
N LYS A 8 9.82 -6.86 0.98
CA LYS A 8 8.76 -7.85 0.74
C LYS A 8 8.32 -8.55 2.01
N GLU A 9 9.25 -8.89 2.90
CA GLU A 9 8.97 -9.46 4.22
C GLU A 9 8.13 -8.50 5.07
N ALA A 10 8.55 -7.22 5.15
CA ALA A 10 7.81 -6.21 5.91
C ALA A 10 6.40 -6.01 5.36
N VAL A 11 6.24 -5.94 4.04
CA VAL A 11 4.93 -5.85 3.37
C VAL A 11 4.05 -7.06 3.70
N LYS A 12 4.60 -8.28 3.58
CA LYS A 12 3.86 -9.52 3.84
C LYS A 12 3.37 -9.60 5.29
N LYS A 13 4.16 -9.11 6.24
CA LYS A 13 3.76 -9.02 7.66
C LYS A 13 2.49 -8.19 7.83
N TYR A 14 2.38 -7.03 7.18
CA TYR A 14 1.19 -6.17 7.28
C TYR A 14 0.00 -6.68 6.50
N GLU A 15 0.22 -7.33 5.36
CA GLU A 15 -0.82 -8.08 4.66
C GLU A 15 -1.44 -9.15 5.57
N THR A 16 -0.59 -9.98 6.18
CA THR A 16 -1.06 -11.07 7.06
C THR A 16 -1.80 -10.49 8.25
N PHE A 17 -1.27 -9.41 8.85
CA PHE A 17 -1.94 -8.71 9.95
C PHE A 17 -3.34 -8.21 9.58
N LEU A 18 -3.52 -7.67 8.37
CA LEU A 18 -4.82 -7.22 7.88
C LEU A 18 -5.80 -8.41 7.74
N ILE A 19 -5.36 -9.50 7.11
CA ILE A 19 -6.19 -10.70 6.89
C ILE A 19 -6.59 -11.34 8.23
N ASP A 20 -5.65 -11.50 9.17
CA ASP A 20 -5.88 -12.12 10.48
C ASP A 20 -6.93 -11.38 11.32
N HIS A 21 -7.08 -10.07 11.09
CA HIS A 21 -8.07 -9.24 11.78
C HIS A 21 -9.36 -9.02 10.96
N GLY A 22 -9.58 -9.85 9.94
CA GLY A 22 -10.82 -9.85 9.16
C GLY A 22 -10.93 -8.75 8.10
N ALA A 23 -9.81 -8.19 7.64
CA ALA A 23 -9.81 -7.31 6.49
C ALA A 23 -9.73 -8.11 5.17
N GLU A 24 -10.44 -7.62 4.17
CA GLU A 24 -10.37 -8.12 2.80
C GLU A 24 -9.53 -7.17 1.95
N ILE A 25 -8.47 -7.69 1.31
CA ILE A 25 -7.59 -6.89 0.45
C ILE A 25 -8.21 -6.83 -0.95
N VAL A 26 -8.66 -5.64 -1.34
CA VAL A 26 -9.25 -5.35 -2.66
C VAL A 26 -8.17 -5.18 -3.71
N HIS A 27 -7.10 -4.45 -3.37
CA HIS A 27 -6.03 -4.16 -4.31
C HIS A 27 -4.69 -3.93 -3.62
N ARG A 28 -3.63 -4.29 -4.33
CA ARG A 28 -2.24 -4.05 -3.94
C ARG A 28 -1.48 -3.45 -5.11
N GLU A 29 -0.74 -2.39 -4.83
CA GLU A 29 0.19 -1.82 -5.78
C GLU A 29 1.55 -1.58 -5.13
N ASN A 30 2.62 -2.08 -5.75
CA ASN A 30 3.99 -1.81 -5.34
C ASN A 30 4.59 -0.81 -6.32
N TRP A 31 4.93 0.38 -5.83
CA TRP A 31 5.51 1.45 -6.63
C TRP A 31 7.04 1.42 -6.66
N GLY A 32 7.66 0.49 -5.94
CA GLY A 32 9.09 0.31 -5.86
C GLY A 32 9.80 1.43 -5.11
N LEU A 33 11.11 1.54 -5.36
CA LEU A 33 11.98 2.56 -4.77
C LEU A 33 11.74 3.91 -5.44
N ARG A 34 11.42 4.93 -4.66
CA ARG A 34 11.28 6.31 -5.13
C ARG A 34 12.16 7.26 -4.33
N LYS A 35 12.61 8.33 -4.99
CA LYS A 35 13.33 9.43 -4.36
C LYS A 35 12.34 10.37 -3.67
N LEU A 36 12.61 10.70 -2.42
CA LEU A 36 11.81 11.63 -1.64
C LEU A 36 12.18 13.07 -2.02
N VAL A 37 11.20 13.97 -2.01
CA VAL A 37 11.44 15.41 -2.28
C VAL A 37 12.33 16.02 -1.19
N TYR A 38 12.14 15.59 0.06
CA TYR A 38 12.96 15.98 1.21
C TYR A 38 13.28 14.74 2.07
N PRO A 39 14.42 14.75 2.79
CA PRO A 39 14.81 13.60 3.58
C PRO A 39 13.90 13.41 4.80
N ILE A 40 13.50 12.17 5.07
CA ILE A 40 12.75 11.77 6.27
C ILE A 40 13.67 10.89 7.10
N GLN A 41 13.88 11.22 8.37
CA GLN A 41 14.81 10.49 9.25
C GLN A 41 16.21 10.28 8.60
N LYS A 42 16.71 11.31 7.90
CA LYS A 42 17.98 11.28 7.14
C LYS A 42 18.02 10.27 5.97
N LYS A 43 16.88 9.73 5.53
CA LYS A 43 16.75 8.90 4.32
C LYS A 43 16.22 9.74 3.16
N SER A 44 16.84 9.63 1.99
CA SER A 44 16.45 10.35 0.76
C SER A 44 15.64 9.50 -0.22
N THR A 45 15.53 8.20 0.02
CA THR A 45 14.78 7.24 -0.81
C THR A 45 13.91 6.35 0.08
N GLY A 46 12.84 5.81 -0.49
CA GLY A 46 11.92 4.90 0.21
C GLY A 46 11.13 4.02 -0.75
N PHE A 47 10.70 2.87 -0.27
CA PHE A 47 9.80 1.98 -1.00
C PHE A 47 8.35 2.37 -0.74
N TYR A 48 7.57 2.52 -1.80
CA TYR A 48 6.15 2.87 -1.71
C TYR A 48 5.28 1.65 -2.00
N ASN A 49 4.38 1.33 -1.08
CA ASN A 49 3.39 0.27 -1.21
C ASN A 49 2.01 0.83 -0.88
N LEU A 50 1.02 0.44 -1.67
CA LEU A 50 -0.37 0.83 -1.53
C LEU A 50 -1.24 -0.41 -1.32
N PHE A 51 -2.08 -0.35 -0.30
CA PHE A 51 -3.10 -1.34 -0.01
C PHE A 51 -4.47 -0.67 -0.02
N GLU A 52 -5.38 -1.23 -0.81
CA GLU A 52 -6.81 -0.96 -0.73
C GLU A 52 -7.46 -2.17 -0.08
N TYR A 53 -8.12 -1.96 1.04
CA TYR A 53 -8.72 -3.02 1.82
C TYR A 53 -10.04 -2.58 2.44
N LEU A 54 -10.93 -3.53 2.61
CA LEU A 54 -12.16 -3.39 3.38
C LEU A 54 -11.90 -3.94 4.78
N ALA A 55 -12.12 -3.13 5.81
CA ALA A 55 -11.87 -3.52 7.19
C ALA A 55 -12.92 -2.90 8.13
N PRO A 56 -13.18 -3.55 9.27
CA PRO A 56 -13.93 -2.91 10.35
C PRO A 56 -13.11 -1.72 10.91
N GLY A 57 -13.82 -0.67 11.34
CA GLY A 57 -13.18 0.60 11.73
C GLY A 57 -12.22 0.51 12.92
N ASP A 58 -12.39 -0.50 13.79
CA ASP A 58 -11.54 -0.74 14.96
C ASP A 58 -10.13 -1.23 14.56
N LEU A 59 -10.00 -1.89 13.40
CA LEU A 59 -8.71 -2.38 12.90
C LEU A 59 -7.74 -1.23 12.56
N ILE A 60 -8.26 -0.07 12.15
CA ILE A 60 -7.42 1.07 11.73
C ILE A 60 -6.53 1.54 12.88
N ALA A 61 -7.07 1.66 14.10
CA ALA A 61 -6.27 2.04 15.26
C ALA A 61 -5.19 1.00 15.58
N LYS A 62 -5.51 -0.29 15.43
CA LYS A 62 -4.57 -1.39 15.72
C LYS A 62 -3.41 -1.41 14.73
N ILE A 63 -3.69 -1.27 13.42
CA ILE A 63 -2.63 -1.27 12.41
C ILE A 63 -1.74 -0.02 12.52
N GLU A 64 -2.31 1.15 12.81
CA GLU A 64 -1.51 2.36 12.98
C GLU A 64 -0.55 2.27 14.16
N ILE A 65 -0.94 1.61 15.26
CA ILE A 65 -0.05 1.36 16.39
C ILE A 65 1.12 0.47 15.96
N GLN A 66 0.86 -0.60 15.20
CA GLN A 66 1.91 -1.49 14.71
C GLN A 66 2.86 -0.79 13.73
N LEU A 67 2.30 -0.02 12.79
CA LEU A 67 3.09 0.76 11.83
C LEU A 67 3.97 1.82 12.50
N LYS A 68 3.50 2.46 13.59
CA LYS A 68 4.30 3.40 14.38
C LYS A 68 5.43 2.73 15.17
N ARG A 69 5.23 1.48 15.60
CA ARG A 69 6.22 0.70 16.37
C ARG A 69 7.33 0.14 15.49
N ASP A 70 7.07 -0.01 14.19
CA ASP A 70 8.03 -0.61 13.28
C ASP A 70 8.98 0.43 12.68
N GLU A 71 10.25 0.37 13.11
CA GLU A 71 11.30 1.27 12.64
C GLU A 71 11.61 1.13 11.14
N ARG A 72 11.16 0.04 10.50
CA ARG A 72 11.30 -0.15 9.04
C ARG A 72 10.38 0.79 8.26
N VAL A 73 9.32 1.32 8.88
CA VAL A 73 8.32 2.19 8.25
C VAL A 73 8.67 3.66 8.52
N LEU A 74 8.99 4.41 7.46
CA LEU A 74 9.31 5.84 7.58
C LEU A 74 8.06 6.72 7.75
N ARG A 75 7.00 6.40 7.01
CA ARG A 75 5.75 7.16 6.99
C ARG A 75 4.63 6.28 6.45
N PHE A 76 3.43 6.45 6.98
CA PHE A 76 2.20 5.85 6.48
C PHE A 76 1.11 6.93 6.41
N LEU A 77 0.10 6.68 5.59
CA LEU A 77 -1.09 7.51 5.49
C LEU A 77 -2.28 6.59 5.22
N THR A 78 -3.26 6.62 6.11
CA THR A 78 -4.52 5.92 5.96
C THR A 78 -5.59 6.92 5.59
N VAL A 79 -6.35 6.66 4.53
CA VAL A 79 -7.45 7.51 4.08
C VAL A 79 -8.69 6.66 3.90
N LYS A 80 -9.82 7.13 4.45
CA LYS A 80 -11.12 6.51 4.21
C LYS A 80 -11.61 6.90 2.82
N LEU A 81 -11.90 5.90 1.99
CA LEU A 81 -12.48 6.11 0.68
C LEU A 81 -13.98 6.36 0.79
N ASP A 82 -14.49 7.33 0.04
CA ASP A 82 -15.91 7.58 -0.15
C ASP A 82 -16.43 6.82 -1.38
N LYS A 83 -17.75 6.88 -1.62
CA LYS A 83 -18.38 6.20 -2.75
C LYS A 83 -17.79 6.63 -4.10
N HIS A 84 -17.44 7.91 -4.24
CA HIS A 84 -16.89 8.44 -5.48
C HIS A 84 -15.44 7.98 -5.72
N ALA A 85 -14.61 7.96 -4.67
CA ALA A 85 -13.25 7.45 -4.76
C ALA A 85 -13.20 5.96 -5.11
N ILE A 86 -14.10 5.15 -4.54
CA ILE A 86 -14.19 3.71 -4.87
C ILE A 86 -14.49 3.52 -6.37
N ALA A 87 -15.54 4.19 -6.87
CA ALA A 87 -15.91 4.10 -8.29
C ALA A 87 -14.79 4.61 -9.22
N TYR A 88 -14.07 5.66 -8.81
CA TYR A 88 -12.91 6.15 -9.54
C TYR A 88 -11.78 5.13 -9.59
N ASN A 89 -11.45 4.52 -8.46
CA ASN A 89 -10.40 3.51 -8.37
C ASN A 89 -10.73 2.29 -9.24
N GLU A 90 -11.97 1.80 -9.20
CA GLU A 90 -12.46 0.73 -10.08
C GLU A 90 -12.31 1.08 -11.56
N LYS A 91 -12.76 2.28 -11.96
CA LYS A 91 -12.63 2.74 -13.35
C LYS A 91 -11.17 2.85 -13.78
N LYS A 92 -10.32 3.42 -12.93
CA LYS A 92 -8.87 3.56 -13.19
C LYS A 92 -8.21 2.20 -13.35
N ARG A 93 -8.54 1.22 -12.49
CA ARG A 93 -8.03 -0.16 -12.60
C ARG A 93 -8.48 -0.81 -13.90
N ARG A 94 -9.75 -0.69 -14.27
CA ARG A 94 -10.29 -1.24 -15.53
C ARG A 94 -9.57 -0.66 -16.74
N ASN A 95 -9.34 0.64 -16.77
CA ASN A 95 -8.63 1.29 -17.87
C ASN A 95 -7.17 0.82 -17.95
N LYS A 96 -6.46 0.75 -16.81
CA LYS A 96 -5.08 0.26 -16.74
C LYS A 96 -4.97 -1.20 -17.18
N ALA A 97 -5.98 -2.03 -16.88
CA ALA A 97 -6.04 -3.41 -17.35
C ALA A 97 -6.28 -3.50 -18.86
N ALA A 98 -7.15 -2.65 -19.42
CA ALA A 98 -7.40 -2.62 -20.86
C ALA A 98 -6.17 -2.16 -21.66
N GLU A 99 -5.44 -1.15 -21.18
CA GLU A 99 -4.18 -0.68 -21.78
C GLU A 99 -3.12 -1.79 -21.78
N ALA A 100 -2.97 -2.52 -20.67
CA ALA A 100 -2.01 -3.63 -20.56
C ALA A 100 -2.33 -4.84 -21.46
N VAL A 101 -3.58 -4.99 -21.89
CA VAL A 101 -3.99 -6.03 -22.85
C VAL A 101 -3.69 -5.58 -24.28
N ALA A 102 -4.02 -4.33 -24.63
CA ALA A 102 -3.74 -3.77 -25.94
C ALA A 102 -2.23 -3.73 -26.27
N GLU A 103 -1.38 -3.46 -25.28
CA GLU A 103 0.08 -3.45 -25.45
C GLU A 103 0.67 -4.86 -25.62
N LYS A 104 -0.04 -5.92 -25.20
CA LYS A 104 0.40 -7.32 -25.39
C LYS A 104 -0.04 -7.94 -26.72
N GLU A 105 -1.04 -7.35 -27.37
CA GLU A 105 -1.58 -7.79 -28.66
C GLU A 105 -0.95 -7.03 -29.86
N ALA A 106 -0.16 -5.98 -29.59
CA ALA A 106 0.60 -5.20 -30.57
C ALA A 106 2.08 -5.64 -30.62
#